data_AF-A0A1C5SHN9-F1
#
_entry.id   AF-A0A1C5SHN9-F1
#
_cell.length_a   1.000
_cell.length_b   1.000
_cell.length_c   1.000
_cell.angle_alpha   90.00
_cell.angle_beta   90.00
_cell.angle_gamma   90.00
#
_symmetry.space_group_name_H-M   'P 1'
#
loop_
_entity.id
_entity.type
_entity.pdbx_description
1 polymer ?
#
loop_
_entity_poly.entity_id
_entity_poly.type
_entity_poly.pdbx_seq_one_letter_code
_entity_poly.pdbx_strand_id
1 'polypeptide(L)'
;MKNIKRTSLQTEVIEYIKNYIEENRLQSGDKLPSQQKLQEMIGVSRPTLREAMKVLETRGVLKAVNGKGIFVTSTGDQNMISLLNFTKEKQNVLDVLEVRRILEKEIVRLVIHRATEEELDDLGETTRLLMQLFHEGKQQNRVDHKFHNTIYRLAHNDALYQLITSLETTMVNFWEYPLDLEDPFLKSIPLHEKLYFAIREKNVKKAQSINEKLLDEVEYEISQKY
;
A
#
# COMPACT_ATOMS: atom_id res chain seq x y z
N MET A 1 -25.74 15.17 17.06
CA MET A 1 -26.19 15.30 15.65
C MET A 1 -25.15 14.64 14.76
N LYS A 2 -25.52 13.63 13.95
CA LYS A 2 -24.61 12.94 13.04
C LYS A 2 -24.22 13.89 11.90
N ASN A 3 -22.94 14.25 11.79
CA ASN A 3 -22.42 14.99 10.64
C ASN A 3 -22.42 14.06 9.42
N ILE A 4 -23.25 14.37 8.42
CA ILE A 4 -23.21 13.72 7.12
C ILE A 4 -22.01 14.33 6.38
N LYS A 5 -20.90 13.60 6.26
CA LYS A 5 -19.79 14.02 5.39
C LYS A 5 -20.31 14.02 3.94
N ARG A 6 -20.36 15.20 3.32
CA ARG A 6 -20.58 15.32 1.87
C ARG A 6 -19.37 14.70 1.17
N THR A 7 -19.58 13.59 0.47
CA THR A 7 -18.60 13.05 -0.49
C THR A 7 -18.34 14.13 -1.54
N SER A 8 -17.07 14.36 -1.91
CA SER A 8 -16.75 15.28 -3.00
C SER A 8 -17.28 14.71 -4.31
N LEU A 9 -17.88 15.55 -5.15
CA LEU A 9 -18.33 15.17 -6.50
C LEU A 9 -17.20 14.48 -7.30
N GLN A 10 -15.94 14.88 -7.05
CA GLN A 10 -14.77 14.24 -7.64
C GLN A 10 -14.64 12.76 -7.22
N THR A 11 -14.90 12.44 -5.95
CA THR A 11 -14.84 11.06 -5.43
C THR A 11 -15.94 10.19 -6.05
N GLU A 12 -17.15 10.73 -6.24
CA GLU A 12 -18.24 10.02 -6.92
C GLU A 12 -17.91 9.72 -8.39
N VAL A 13 -17.26 10.67 -9.09
CA VAL A 13 -16.79 10.46 -10.47
C VAL A 13 -15.70 9.39 -10.54
N ILE A 14 -14.77 9.38 -9.57
CA ILE A 14 -13.72 8.34 -9.49
C ILE A 14 -14.37 6.95 -9.32
N GLU A 15 -15.33 6.83 -8.42
CA GLU A 15 -15.99 5.56 -8.13
C GLU A 15 -16.81 5.08 -9.33
N TYR A 16 -17.53 5.99 -10.01
CA TYR A 16 -18.24 5.67 -11.24
C TYR A 16 -17.31 5.07 -12.30
N ILE A 17 -16.14 5.67 -12.52
CA ILE A 17 -15.20 5.19 -13.55
C ILE A 17 -14.65 3.81 -13.17
N LYS A 18 -14.37 3.55 -11.89
CA LYS A 18 -13.96 2.21 -11.43
C LYS A 18 -15.05 1.17 -11.66
N ASN A 19 -16.28 1.46 -11.24
CA ASN A 19 -17.42 0.56 -11.45
C ASN A 19 -17.65 0.30 -12.93
N TYR A 20 -17.50 1.33 -13.78
CA TYR A 20 -17.60 1.16 -15.23
C TYR A 20 -16.56 0.18 -15.78
N ILE A 21 -15.31 0.23 -15.31
CA ILE A 21 -14.25 -0.72 -15.69
C ILE A 21 -14.64 -2.14 -15.29
N GLU A 22 -15.10 -2.32 -14.05
CA GLU A 22 -15.51 -3.62 -13.50
C GLU A 22 -16.74 -4.21 -14.22
N GLU A 23 -17.81 -3.43 -14.35
CA GLU A 23 -19.08 -3.85 -14.97
C GLU A 23 -18.89 -4.24 -16.44
N ASN A 24 -17.98 -3.55 -17.15
CA ASN A 24 -17.66 -3.83 -18.54
C ASN A 24 -16.48 -4.80 -18.69
N ARG A 25 -15.92 -5.31 -17.59
CA ARG A 25 -14.78 -6.25 -17.55
C ARG A 25 -13.60 -5.78 -18.40
N LEU A 26 -13.31 -4.48 -18.38
CA LEU A 26 -12.22 -3.89 -19.15
C LEU A 26 -10.88 -4.29 -18.55
N GLN A 27 -9.97 -4.78 -19.38
CA GLN A 27 -8.64 -5.22 -18.98
C GLN A 27 -7.58 -4.15 -19.28
N SER A 28 -6.38 -4.33 -18.75
CA SER A 28 -5.24 -3.49 -19.11
C SER A 28 -5.04 -3.42 -20.63
N GLY A 29 -4.99 -2.21 -21.17
CA GLY A 29 -4.91 -1.96 -22.61
C GLY A 29 -6.26 -1.69 -23.27
N ASP A 30 -7.38 -1.98 -22.59
CA ASP A 30 -8.70 -1.64 -23.09
C ASP A 30 -8.97 -0.14 -22.98
N LYS A 31 -9.79 0.35 -23.92
CA LYS A 31 -10.06 1.77 -24.10
C LYS A 31 -11.35 2.16 -23.41
N LEU A 32 -11.30 3.18 -22.56
CA LEU A 32 -12.49 3.81 -21.99
C LEU A 32 -13.25 4.65 -23.03
N PRO A 33 -14.54 4.94 -22.78
CA PRO A 33 -15.26 5.98 -23.50
C PRO A 33 -14.49 7.30 -23.48
N SER A 34 -14.70 8.11 -24.52
CA SER A 34 -14.08 9.44 -24.58
C SER A 34 -14.48 10.29 -23.39
N GLN A 35 -13.67 11.28 -23.01
CA GLN A 35 -14.03 12.20 -21.92
C GLN A 35 -15.41 12.80 -22.14
N GLN A 36 -15.70 13.25 -23.37
CA GLN A 36 -17.02 13.78 -23.72
C GLN A 36 -18.14 12.77 -23.44
N LYS A 37 -17.96 11.50 -23.78
CA LYS A 37 -18.96 10.47 -23.50
C LYS A 37 -19.12 10.20 -22.00
N LEU A 38 -18.02 10.14 -21.26
CA LEU A 38 -18.05 10.00 -19.80
C LEU A 38 -18.75 11.18 -19.14
N GLN A 39 -18.57 12.41 -19.64
CA GLN A 39 -19.32 13.56 -19.13
C GLN A 39 -20.82 13.43 -19.34
N GLU A 40 -21.25 12.96 -20.51
CA GLU A 40 -22.66 12.73 -20.82
C GLU A 40 -23.25 11.63 -19.93
N MET A 41 -22.48 10.55 -19.68
CA MET A 41 -22.91 9.42 -18.88
C MET A 41 -23.03 9.77 -17.39
N ILE A 42 -22.09 10.58 -16.87
CA ILE A 42 -22.00 10.91 -15.44
C ILE A 42 -22.74 12.21 -15.11
N GLY A 43 -22.96 13.08 -16.10
CA GLY A 43 -23.64 14.38 -15.92
C GLY A 43 -22.77 15.45 -15.26
N VAL A 44 -21.45 15.43 -15.46
CA VAL A 44 -20.49 16.35 -14.79
C VAL A 44 -19.77 17.31 -15.73
N SER A 45 -19.31 18.42 -15.16
CA SER A 45 -18.52 19.43 -15.86
C SER A 45 -17.16 18.90 -16.33
N ARG A 46 -16.60 19.50 -17.39
CA ARG A 46 -15.26 19.15 -17.92
C ARG A 46 -14.16 19.25 -16.86
N PRO A 47 -14.07 20.33 -16.06
CA PRO A 47 -13.07 20.42 -15.01
C PRO A 47 -13.16 19.28 -13.99
N THR A 48 -14.37 18.95 -13.52
CA THR A 48 -14.60 17.89 -12.53
C THR A 48 -14.15 16.53 -13.04
N LEU A 49 -14.52 16.17 -14.27
CA LEU A 49 -14.09 14.89 -14.87
C LEU A 49 -12.57 14.84 -15.02
N ARG A 50 -11.95 15.94 -15.47
CA ARG A 50 -10.50 16.01 -15.65
C ARG A 50 -9.74 15.85 -14.33
N GLU A 51 -10.24 16.42 -13.25
CA GLU A 51 -9.64 16.26 -11.93
C GLU A 51 -9.75 14.83 -11.42
N ALA A 52 -10.90 14.18 -11.58
CA ALA A 52 -11.08 12.77 -11.22
C ALA A 52 -10.16 11.84 -12.04
N MET A 53 -10.11 12.08 -13.35
CA MET A 53 -9.21 11.33 -14.25
C MET A 53 -7.74 11.50 -13.88
N LYS A 54 -7.31 12.73 -13.56
CA LYS A 54 -5.91 12.99 -13.18
C LYS A 54 -5.52 12.21 -11.92
N VAL A 55 -6.45 12.06 -10.97
CA VAL A 55 -6.23 11.22 -9.78
C VAL A 55 -6.07 9.75 -10.19
N LEU A 56 -6.94 9.23 -11.07
CA LEU A 56 -6.84 7.85 -11.56
C LEU A 56 -5.56 7.59 -12.37
N GLU A 57 -5.11 8.56 -13.18
CA GLU A 57 -3.82 8.49 -13.89
C GLU A 57 -2.63 8.51 -12.93
N THR A 58 -2.66 9.37 -11.91
CA THR A 58 -1.61 9.43 -10.89
C THR A 58 -1.51 8.11 -10.10
N ARG A 59 -2.66 7.45 -9.89
CA ARG A 59 -2.75 6.12 -9.25
C ARG A 59 -2.45 4.96 -10.20
N GLY A 60 -2.14 5.25 -11.47
CA GLY A 60 -1.85 4.22 -12.47
C GLY A 60 -3.05 3.38 -12.88
N VAL A 61 -4.28 3.75 -12.51
CA VAL A 61 -5.50 3.02 -12.95
C VAL A 61 -5.74 3.27 -14.43
N LEU A 62 -5.43 4.47 -14.90
CA LEU A 62 -5.63 4.90 -16.28
C LEU A 62 -4.35 5.50 -16.89
N LYS A 63 -4.32 5.53 -18.21
CA LYS A 63 -3.33 6.28 -18.99
C LYS A 63 -3.98 6.98 -20.18
N ALA A 64 -3.92 8.31 -20.22
CA ALA A 64 -4.21 9.05 -21.43
C ALA A 64 -3.06 8.94 -22.44
N VAL A 65 -3.42 8.68 -23.69
CA VAL A 65 -2.50 8.70 -24.84
C VAL A 65 -3.01 9.75 -25.82
N ASN A 66 -2.20 10.79 -26.01
CA ASN A 66 -2.54 11.94 -26.86
C ASN A 66 -3.05 11.49 -28.24
N GLY A 67 -4.23 11.98 -28.62
CA GLY A 67 -4.90 11.66 -29.88
C GLY A 67 -5.45 10.24 -29.99
N LYS A 68 -5.18 9.33 -29.05
CA LYS A 68 -5.60 7.93 -29.10
C LYS A 68 -6.70 7.58 -28.10
N GLY A 69 -6.79 8.29 -26.98
CA GLY A 69 -7.83 8.11 -25.96
C GLY A 69 -7.26 7.74 -24.60
N ILE A 70 -8.09 7.15 -23.74
CA ILE A 70 -7.77 6.78 -22.37
C ILE A 70 -7.84 5.27 -22.27
N PHE A 71 -6.82 4.67 -21.67
CA PHE A 71 -6.68 3.23 -21.57
C PHE A 71 -6.60 2.80 -20.11
N VAL A 72 -7.21 1.67 -19.79
CA VAL A 72 -7.05 1.01 -18.49
C VAL A 72 -5.62 0.49 -18.39
N THR A 73 -5.00 0.64 -17.23
CA THR A 73 -3.64 0.17 -16.97
C THR A 73 -3.63 -0.90 -15.89
N SER A 74 -2.64 -1.79 -15.98
CA SER A 74 -2.52 -3.01 -15.17
C SER A 74 -2.36 -2.78 -13.67
N THR A 75 -2.14 -1.55 -13.18
CA THR A 75 -2.08 -1.32 -11.73
C THR A 75 -3.46 -1.17 -11.09
N GLY A 76 -4.56 -1.13 -11.86
CA GLY A 76 -5.92 -1.15 -11.34
C GLY A 76 -6.45 -2.55 -10.97
N ASP A 77 -6.01 -3.59 -11.70
CA ASP A 77 -6.55 -4.96 -11.64
C ASP A 77 -5.56 -6.03 -11.17
N GLN A 78 -4.31 -5.66 -10.86
CA GLN A 78 -3.30 -6.65 -10.43
C GLN A 78 -3.23 -6.90 -8.92
N ASN A 79 -4.13 -6.32 -8.13
CA ASN A 79 -4.33 -6.83 -6.79
C ASN A 79 -5.27 -8.04 -6.90
N MET A 80 -4.72 -9.25 -7.09
CA MET A 80 -5.44 -10.51 -6.83
C MET A 80 -6.19 -10.48 -5.48
N ILE A 81 -5.67 -9.65 -4.57
CA ILE A 81 -6.16 -9.36 -3.22
C ILE A 81 -7.27 -8.30 -3.19
N SER A 82 -7.46 -7.45 -4.20
CA SER A 82 -8.65 -6.57 -4.29
C SER A 82 -9.92 -7.35 -4.66
N LEU A 83 -9.78 -8.57 -5.18
CA LEU A 83 -10.88 -9.53 -5.35
C LEU A 83 -11.31 -10.17 -4.03
N LEU A 84 -10.43 -10.17 -3.03
CA LEU A 84 -10.83 -10.48 -1.67
C LEU A 84 -11.61 -9.25 -1.19
N ASN A 85 -12.94 -9.38 -1.16
CA ASN A 85 -13.84 -8.42 -0.54
C ASN A 85 -13.55 -8.41 0.97
N PHE A 86 -12.42 -7.83 1.37
CA PHE A 86 -12.18 -7.45 2.73
C PHE A 86 -13.19 -6.35 3.03
N THR A 87 -14.36 -6.77 3.53
CA THR A 87 -15.24 -5.85 4.25
C THR A 87 -14.39 -5.14 5.30
N LYS A 88 -14.76 -3.92 5.67
CA LYS A 88 -14.02 -3.06 6.62
C LYS A 88 -14.02 -3.61 8.07
N GLU A 89 -14.04 -4.93 8.21
CA GLU A 89 -14.11 -5.68 9.44
C GLU A 89 -12.69 -5.93 9.94
N LYS A 90 -12.48 -5.71 11.23
CA LYS A 90 -11.24 -5.98 11.96
C LYS A 90 -10.65 -7.36 11.61
N GLN A 91 -11.51 -8.38 11.51
CA GLN A 91 -11.09 -9.75 11.21
C GLN A 91 -10.34 -9.87 9.89
N ASN A 92 -10.80 -9.19 8.84
CA ASN A 92 -10.15 -9.21 7.53
C ASN A 92 -8.73 -8.61 7.56
N VAL A 93 -8.50 -7.61 8.40
CA VAL A 93 -7.16 -7.02 8.58
C VAL A 93 -6.24 -7.97 9.33
N LEU A 94 -6.76 -8.65 10.36
CA LEU A 94 -6.01 -9.65 11.10
C LEU A 94 -5.65 -10.85 10.19
N ASP A 95 -6.56 -11.29 9.34
CA ASP A 95 -6.30 -12.36 8.36
C ASP A 95 -5.22 -11.94 7.36
N VAL A 96 -5.24 -10.68 6.89
CA VAL A 96 -4.16 -10.13 6.04
C VAL A 96 -2.83 -10.10 6.79
N LEU A 97 -2.83 -9.73 8.07
CA LEU A 97 -1.63 -9.70 8.90
C LEU A 97 -1.05 -11.10 9.11
N GLU A 98 -1.90 -12.12 9.27
CA GLU A 98 -1.48 -13.53 9.33
C GLU A 98 -0.77 -13.97 8.04
N VAL A 99 -1.33 -13.62 6.87
CA VAL A 99 -0.67 -13.91 5.59
C VAL A 99 0.67 -13.16 5.49
N ARG A 100 0.73 -11.90 5.92
CA ARG A 100 2.00 -11.14 5.95
C ARG A 100 3.04 -11.79 6.85
N ARG A 101 2.68 -12.29 8.04
CA ARG A 101 3.61 -13.02 8.92
C ARG A 101 4.29 -14.18 8.19
N ILE A 102 3.52 -14.97 7.44
CA ILE A 102 4.05 -16.10 6.65
C ILE A 102 5.02 -15.61 5.58
N LEU A 103 4.61 -14.60 4.79
CA LEU A 103 5.41 -14.10 3.68
C LEU A 103 6.68 -13.39 4.16
N GLU A 104 6.57 -12.48 5.13
CA GLU A 104 7.70 -11.70 5.64
C GLU A 104 8.77 -12.57 6.29
N LYS A 105 8.38 -13.65 6.95
CA LYS A 105 9.32 -14.64 7.50
C LYS A 105 10.24 -15.21 6.42
N GLU A 106 9.68 -15.57 5.26
CA GLU A 106 10.46 -16.08 4.13
C GLU A 106 11.21 -14.97 3.41
N ILE A 107 10.62 -13.79 3.25
CA ILE A 107 11.30 -12.62 2.68
C ILE A 107 12.57 -12.30 3.47
N VAL A 108 12.49 -12.17 4.80
CA VAL A 108 13.65 -11.87 5.65
C VAL A 108 14.76 -12.91 5.47
N ARG A 109 14.38 -14.20 5.38
CA ARG A 109 15.34 -15.27 5.07
C ARG A 109 15.97 -15.05 3.70
N LEU A 110 15.19 -14.75 2.66
CA LEU A 110 15.70 -14.52 1.31
C LEU A 110 16.62 -13.29 1.22
N VAL A 111 16.25 -12.18 1.85
CA VAL A 111 17.07 -10.95 1.92
C VAL A 111 18.46 -11.27 2.46
N ILE A 112 18.55 -11.98 3.59
CA ILE A 112 19.83 -12.34 4.20
C ILE A 112 20.74 -13.15 3.27
N HIS A 113 20.16 -13.97 2.39
CA HIS A 113 20.93 -14.83 1.47
C HIS A 113 21.24 -14.17 0.12
N ARG A 114 20.48 -13.15 -0.29
CA ARG A 114 20.50 -12.62 -1.65
C ARG A 114 20.93 -11.16 -1.76
N ALA A 115 20.63 -10.35 -0.75
CA ALA A 115 20.95 -8.93 -0.76
C ALA A 115 22.47 -8.71 -0.85
N THR A 116 22.86 -7.75 -1.68
CA THR A 116 24.25 -7.30 -1.79
C THR A 116 24.61 -6.36 -0.63
N GLU A 117 25.91 -6.19 -0.37
CA GLU A 117 26.35 -5.26 0.68
C GLU A 117 25.96 -3.80 0.38
N GLU A 118 25.97 -3.39 -0.90
CA GLU A 118 25.52 -2.06 -1.35
C GLU A 118 24.02 -1.86 -1.08
N GLU A 119 23.21 -2.85 -1.38
CA GLU A 119 21.77 -2.82 -1.07
C GLU A 119 21.50 -2.75 0.45
N LEU A 120 22.33 -3.40 1.26
CA LEU A 120 22.24 -3.31 2.72
C LEU A 120 22.73 -1.95 3.25
N ASP A 121 23.70 -1.31 2.60
CA ASP A 121 24.10 0.06 2.92
C ASP A 121 22.93 1.04 2.67
N ASP A 122 22.25 0.93 1.52
CA ASP A 122 21.07 1.75 1.19
C ASP A 122 19.91 1.54 2.19
N LEU A 123 19.68 0.30 2.61
CA LEU A 123 18.71 0.00 3.68
C LEU A 123 19.13 0.63 5.01
N GLY A 124 20.43 0.65 5.30
CA GLY A 124 21.01 1.33 6.45
C GLY A 124 20.73 2.84 6.45
N GLU A 125 20.88 3.52 5.31
CA GLU A 125 20.53 4.94 5.18
C GLU A 125 19.05 5.20 5.47
N THR A 126 18.18 4.36 4.93
CA THR A 126 16.73 4.46 5.16
C THR A 126 16.39 4.23 6.64
N THR A 127 17.07 3.28 7.29
CA THR A 127 16.94 2.99 8.73
C THR A 127 17.38 4.18 9.59
N ARG A 128 18.52 4.81 9.27
CA ARG A 128 19.01 5.98 10.00
C ARG A 128 18.05 7.16 9.91
N LEU A 129 17.53 7.42 8.70
CA LEU A 129 16.53 8.47 8.51
C LEU A 129 15.24 8.18 9.31
N LEU A 130 14.79 6.92 9.34
CA LEU A 130 13.62 6.50 10.12
C LEU A 130 13.82 6.78 11.62
N MET A 131 14.99 6.41 12.17
CA MET A 131 15.32 6.65 13.58
C MET A 131 15.47 8.13 13.90
N GLN A 132 16.06 8.91 13.01
CA GLN A 132 16.14 10.36 13.19
C GLN A 132 14.74 10.98 13.31
N LEU A 133 13.83 10.69 12.39
CA LEU A 133 12.47 11.23 12.42
C LEU A 133 11.72 10.84 13.69
N PHE A 134 11.86 9.58 14.11
CA PHE A 134 11.28 9.06 15.35
C PHE A 134 11.78 9.81 16.59
N HIS A 135 13.10 9.99 16.73
CA HIS A 135 13.67 10.71 17.86
C HIS A 135 13.32 12.20 17.89
N GLU A 136 13.11 12.80 16.71
CA GLU A 136 12.66 14.18 16.56
C GLU A 136 11.13 14.34 16.72
N GLY A 137 10.37 13.26 16.90
CA GLY A 137 8.91 13.28 16.98
C GLY A 137 8.23 13.76 15.69
N LYS A 138 8.90 13.59 14.55
CA LYS A 138 8.40 13.98 13.22
C LYS A 138 7.73 12.79 12.53
N GLN A 139 6.75 13.07 11.67
CA GLN A 139 6.07 12.04 10.90
C GLN A 139 7.05 11.18 10.08
N GLN A 140 6.92 9.87 10.25
CA GLN A 140 7.85 8.87 9.74
C GLN A 140 7.21 7.83 8.82
N ASN A 141 5.88 7.85 8.64
CA ASN A 141 5.09 6.85 7.89
C ASN A 141 5.62 6.61 6.47
N ARG A 142 6.07 7.67 5.78
CA ARG A 142 6.64 7.54 4.43
C ARG A 142 8.00 6.81 4.42
N VAL A 143 8.81 7.01 5.45
CA VAL A 143 10.14 6.39 5.55
C VAL A 143 10.01 4.96 6.07
N ASP A 144 9.07 4.71 6.98
CA ASP A 144 8.66 3.40 7.45
C ASP A 144 8.21 2.49 6.29
N HIS A 145 7.25 2.96 5.49
CA HIS A 145 6.82 2.25 4.27
C HIS A 145 7.99 2.03 3.29
N LYS A 146 8.89 3.01 3.13
CA LYS A 146 10.07 2.85 2.28
C LYS A 146 10.99 1.74 2.79
N PHE A 147 11.18 1.62 4.10
CA PHE A 147 11.99 0.57 4.71
C PHE A 147 11.44 -0.82 4.37
N HIS A 148 10.14 -1.07 4.62
CA HIS A 148 9.51 -2.36 4.34
C HIS A 148 9.55 -2.70 2.84
N ASN A 149 9.18 -1.75 1.98
CA ASN A 149 9.21 -1.95 0.53
C ASN A 149 10.62 -2.28 0.01
N THR A 150 11.65 -1.67 0.62
CA THR A 150 13.06 -1.97 0.31
C THR A 150 13.37 -3.41 0.67
N ILE A 151 13.07 -3.86 1.90
CA ILE A 151 13.25 -5.27 2.32
C ILE A 151 12.56 -6.24 1.35
N TYR A 152 11.33 -5.96 0.95
CA TYR A 152 10.59 -6.82 0.04
C TYR A 152 11.28 -6.95 -1.34
N ARG A 153 11.83 -5.85 -1.86
CA ARG A 153 12.65 -5.87 -3.09
C ARG A 153 13.93 -6.70 -2.92
N LEU A 154 14.60 -6.57 -1.78
CA LEU A 154 15.87 -7.26 -1.51
C LEU A 154 15.76 -8.79 -1.44
N ALA A 155 14.54 -9.34 -1.40
CA ALA A 155 14.34 -10.78 -1.55
C ALA A 155 14.64 -11.28 -2.98
N HIS A 156 14.80 -10.36 -3.95
CA HIS A 156 15.05 -10.64 -5.37
C HIS A 156 14.07 -11.71 -5.91
N ASN A 157 12.78 -11.49 -5.62
CA ASN A 157 11.69 -12.35 -6.06
C ASN A 157 10.49 -11.46 -6.42
N ASP A 158 10.36 -11.15 -7.70
CA ASP A 158 9.36 -10.21 -8.20
C ASP A 158 7.92 -10.66 -7.89
N ALA A 159 7.66 -11.98 -7.96
CA ALA A 159 6.34 -12.52 -7.64
C ALA A 159 6.00 -12.32 -6.15
N LEU A 160 6.97 -12.55 -5.27
CA LEU A 160 6.81 -12.35 -3.82
C LEU A 160 6.65 -10.86 -3.48
N TYR A 161 7.42 -10.00 -4.15
CA TYR A 161 7.30 -8.54 -4.04
C TYR A 161 5.91 -8.04 -4.45
N GLN A 162 5.41 -8.47 -5.61
CA GLN A 162 4.06 -8.12 -6.07
C GLN A 162 2.97 -8.62 -5.11
N LEU A 163 3.09 -9.87 -4.63
CA LEU A 163 2.12 -10.42 -3.68
C LEU A 163 2.07 -9.62 -2.37
N ILE A 164 3.22 -9.35 -1.75
CA ILE A 164 3.21 -8.65 -0.46
C ILE A 164 2.80 -7.18 -0.58
N THR A 165 3.21 -6.49 -1.65
CA THR A 165 2.80 -5.08 -1.87
C THR A 165 1.31 -4.94 -2.20
N SER A 166 0.71 -5.96 -2.81
CA SER A 166 -0.74 -5.98 -2.99
C SER A 166 -1.52 -6.13 -1.66
N LEU A 167 -0.96 -6.84 -0.67
CA LEU A 167 -1.51 -6.90 0.71
C LEU A 167 -1.34 -5.58 1.46
N GLU A 168 -0.20 -4.89 1.27
CA GLU A 168 0.09 -3.59 1.89
C GLU A 168 -0.94 -2.52 1.48
N THR A 169 -1.37 -2.53 0.22
CA THR A 169 -2.41 -1.60 -0.27
C THR A 169 -3.74 -1.76 0.49
N THR A 170 -4.14 -3.00 0.80
CA THR A 170 -5.33 -3.29 1.60
C THR A 170 -5.20 -2.73 3.02
N MET A 171 -4.03 -2.86 3.64
CA MET A 171 -3.74 -2.30 4.96
C MET A 171 -3.82 -0.78 4.94
N VAL A 172 -3.16 -0.10 4.00
CA VAL A 172 -3.20 1.38 3.90
C VAL A 172 -4.63 1.89 3.79
N ASN A 173 -5.49 1.23 3.02
CA ASN A 173 -6.91 1.60 2.90
C ASN A 173 -7.69 1.45 4.23
N PHE A 174 -7.31 0.50 5.09
CA PHE A 174 -7.87 0.38 6.43
C PHE A 174 -7.43 1.55 7.32
N TRP A 175 -6.17 1.96 7.21
CA TRP A 175 -5.56 3.02 8.02
C TRP A 175 -5.93 4.45 7.58
N GLU A 176 -6.22 4.70 6.30
CA GLU A 176 -6.66 6.01 5.80
C GLU A 176 -8.11 6.38 6.19
N TYR A 177 -8.84 5.46 6.84
CA TYR A 177 -10.17 5.74 7.38
C TYR A 177 -10.07 6.51 8.72
N PRO A 178 -10.94 7.50 9.03
CA PRO A 178 -10.75 8.42 10.15
C PRO A 178 -11.01 7.68 11.47
N LEU A 179 -9.94 7.11 11.99
CA LEU A 179 -9.95 6.41 13.25
C LEU A 179 -9.48 7.30 14.42
N ASP A 180 -9.13 8.57 14.16
CA ASP A 180 -8.63 9.53 15.15
C ASP A 180 -7.54 8.91 16.06
N LEU A 181 -6.71 8.04 15.50
CA LEU A 181 -5.67 7.32 16.24
C LEU A 181 -4.39 8.13 16.28
N GLU A 182 -3.79 8.23 17.47
CA GLU A 182 -2.35 8.43 17.59
C GLU A 182 -1.64 7.34 16.78
N ASP A 183 -0.64 7.76 16.00
CA ASP A 183 0.10 6.97 15.02
C ASP A 183 0.40 5.55 15.56
N PRO A 184 -0.33 4.52 15.08
CA PRO A 184 -0.33 3.19 15.69
C PRO A 184 0.96 2.41 15.43
N PHE A 185 1.94 3.03 14.79
CA PHE A 185 3.20 2.39 14.46
C PHE A 185 4.33 2.82 15.39
N LEU A 186 4.15 3.85 16.22
CA LEU A 186 5.21 4.44 17.04
C LEU A 186 5.94 3.43 17.93
N LYS A 187 5.23 2.46 18.52
CA LYS A 187 5.84 1.42 19.37
C LYS A 187 6.70 0.43 18.58
N SER A 188 6.35 0.20 17.33
CA SER A 188 7.07 -0.71 16.42
C SER A 188 8.34 -0.06 15.85
N ILE A 189 8.40 1.27 15.75
CA ILE A 189 9.50 2.01 15.10
C ILE A 189 10.90 1.58 15.60
N PRO A 190 11.18 1.52 16.92
CA PRO A 190 12.50 1.11 17.42
C PRO A 190 12.96 -0.32 17.03
N LEU A 191 12.05 -1.18 16.56
CA LEU A 191 12.40 -2.54 16.14
C LEU A 191 13.00 -2.58 14.72
N HIS A 192 12.79 -1.55 13.90
CA HIS A 192 13.32 -1.46 12.54
C HIS A 192 14.86 -1.46 12.52
N GLU A 193 15.48 -0.69 13.41
CA GLU A 193 16.93 -0.67 13.56
C GLU A 193 17.48 -2.04 13.98
N LYS A 194 16.81 -2.69 14.94
CA LYS A 194 17.18 -4.04 15.38
C LYS A 194 17.07 -5.06 14.25
N LEU A 195 16.03 -4.96 13.43
CA LEU A 195 15.81 -5.83 12.27
C LEU A 195 16.91 -5.63 11.23
N TYR A 196 17.23 -4.37 10.90
CA TYR A 196 18.32 -4.04 9.99
C TYR A 196 19.65 -4.65 10.45
N PHE A 197 20.03 -4.48 11.71
CA PHE A 197 21.27 -5.07 12.23
C PHE A 197 21.23 -6.60 12.21
N ALA A 198 20.10 -7.23 12.53
CA ALA A 198 19.98 -8.68 12.45
C ALA A 198 20.11 -9.22 11.01
N ILE A 199 19.59 -8.49 10.02
CA ILE A 199 19.77 -8.80 8.59
C ILE A 199 21.25 -8.64 8.21
N ARG A 200 21.90 -7.55 8.64
CA ARG A 200 23.31 -7.26 8.33
C ARG A 200 24.28 -8.25 8.99
N GLU A 201 23.96 -8.74 10.18
CA GLU A 201 24.66 -9.84 10.86
C GLU A 201 24.38 -11.22 10.22
N LYS A 202 23.52 -11.28 9.19
CA LYS A 202 23.07 -12.50 8.51
C LYS A 202 22.46 -13.53 9.48
N ASN A 203 21.86 -13.06 10.58
CA ASN A 203 21.25 -13.90 11.60
C ASN A 203 19.75 -14.08 11.34
N VAL A 204 19.41 -15.09 10.53
CA VAL A 204 18.03 -15.39 10.12
C VAL A 204 17.08 -15.53 11.30
N LYS A 205 17.45 -16.29 12.33
CA LYS A 205 16.57 -16.52 13.50
C LYS A 205 16.29 -15.23 14.26
N LYS A 206 17.33 -14.40 14.47
CA LYS A 206 17.21 -13.11 15.15
C LYS A 206 16.36 -12.15 14.32
N ALA A 207 16.60 -12.06 13.02
CA ALA A 207 15.85 -11.18 12.12
C ALA A 207 14.36 -11.57 12.06
N GLN A 208 14.05 -12.84 11.90
CA GLN A 208 12.67 -13.34 11.92
C GLN A 208 11.99 -13.08 13.28
N SER A 209 12.68 -13.29 14.41
CA SER A 209 12.12 -13.00 15.73
C SER A 209 11.84 -11.51 15.94
N ILE A 210 12.63 -10.61 15.36
CA ILE A 210 12.39 -9.16 15.45
C ILE A 210 11.24 -8.77 14.51
N ASN A 211 11.17 -9.36 13.31
CA ASN A 211 10.05 -9.16 12.39
C ASN A 211 8.71 -9.60 13.02
N GLU A 212 8.70 -10.74 13.71
CA GLU A 212 7.51 -11.20 14.44
C GLU A 212 7.06 -10.16 15.47
N LYS A 213 7.99 -9.61 16.25
CA LYS A 213 7.69 -8.57 17.25
C LYS A 213 7.15 -7.28 16.62
N LEU A 214 7.66 -6.89 15.43
CA LEU A 214 7.11 -5.76 14.68
C LEU A 214 5.64 -5.98 14.38
N LEU A 215 5.30 -7.15 13.85
CA LEU A 215 3.92 -7.52 13.51
C LEU A 215 3.06 -7.69 14.77
N ASP A 216 3.61 -8.16 15.89
CA ASP A 216 2.91 -8.26 17.19
C ASP A 216 2.48 -6.89 17.72
N GLU A 217 3.34 -5.88 17.62
CA GLU A 217 2.98 -4.52 18.02
C GLU A 217 1.82 -3.99 17.15
N VAL A 218 1.89 -4.21 15.83
CA VAL A 218 0.82 -3.81 14.90
C VAL A 218 -0.49 -4.56 15.20
N GLU A 219 -0.42 -5.87 15.44
CA GLU A 219 -1.59 -6.69 15.80
C GLU A 219 -2.22 -6.22 17.11
N TYR A 220 -1.40 -5.94 18.12
CA TYR A 220 -1.85 -5.44 19.42
C TYR A 220 -2.59 -4.11 19.26
N GLU A 221 -2.05 -3.19 18.45
CA GLU A 221 -2.66 -1.90 18.15
C GLU A 221 -4.03 -2.07 17.46
N ILE A 222 -4.12 -2.94 16.44
CA ILE A 222 -5.39 -3.29 15.77
C ILE A 222 -6.38 -3.89 16.78
N SER A 223 -5.89 -4.78 17.64
CA SER A 223 -6.70 -5.59 18.53
C SER A 223 -7.29 -4.81 19.70
N GLN A 224 -6.60 -3.80 20.20
CA GLN A 224 -7.05 -2.97 21.35
C GLN A 224 -7.93 -1.80 20.94
N LYS A 225 -7.80 -1.29 19.70
CA LYS A 225 -8.50 -0.08 19.24
C LYS A 225 -9.82 -0.37 18.50
N TYR A 226 -10.11 -1.63 18.17
CA TYR A 226 -11.36 -2.13 17.52
C TYR A 226 -11.85 -3.42 18.17
#